data_AF-A0A534ARQ3-F1
#
_entry.id   AF-A0A534ARQ3-F1
#
_cell.length_a   1.000
_cell.length_b   1.000
_cell.length_c   1.000
_cell.angle_alpha   90.00
_cell.angle_beta   90.00
_cell.angle_gamma   90.00
#
_symmetry.space_group_name_H-M   'P 1'
#
loop_
_entity.id
_entity.type
_entity.pdbx_description
1 polymer ?
#
loop_
_entity_poly.entity_id
_entity_poly.type
_entity_poly.pdbx_seq_one_letter_code
_entity_poly.pdbx_strand_id
1 'polypeptide(L)'
;MMLEKRISGAAALASAVLAVAACATGGSSRQTTAEALTAILAADHRSVENRARDRYRHPKETLLFFGIRPEMRVLEVWPEPGWYTEVIAPLVREKGKYYAAVIAADPTSKYITERLEAYRRKLAERADLYDRVSVVTFPTDGGDAVPPGSVDMVVTFRNIHNWMS
;
A
#
# COMPACT_ATOMS: atom_id res chain seq x y z
N MET A 1 69.26 50.36 6.46
CA MET A 1 69.85 49.13 7.02
C MET A 1 68.80 48.50 7.93
N MET A 2 68.24 47.34 7.52
CA MET A 2 67.47 46.32 8.28
C MET A 2 66.18 46.76 9.01
N LEU A 3 65.02 46.32 8.51
CA LEU A 3 64.14 45.24 9.06
C LEU A 3 63.30 45.76 10.27
N GLU A 4 61.98 45.59 10.36
CA GLU A 4 61.22 44.35 10.29
C GLU A 4 59.75 44.57 9.86
N LYS A 5 59.20 43.62 9.10
CA LYS A 5 57.77 43.46 8.81
C LYS A 5 57.06 42.92 10.06
N ARG A 6 55.94 43.54 10.45
CA ARG A 6 54.95 42.90 11.33
C ARG A 6 53.68 42.61 10.55
N ILE A 7 53.46 41.32 10.30
CA ILE A 7 52.19 40.75 9.84
C ILE A 7 51.34 40.52 11.09
N SER A 8 50.14 41.08 11.11
CA SER A 8 49.08 40.80 12.09
C SER A 8 47.78 40.96 11.34
N GLY A 9 46.81 40.06 11.35
CA GLY A 9 46.65 38.73 11.91
C GLY A 9 45.28 38.29 11.38
N ALA A 10 45.19 37.09 10.81
CA ALA A 10 43.96 36.56 10.26
C ALA A 10 42.92 36.36 11.38
N ALA A 11 41.77 37.03 11.30
CA ALA A 11 40.64 36.80 12.19
C ALA A 11 39.32 37.03 11.46
N ALA A 12 38.71 35.94 11.00
CA ALA A 12 37.25 35.70 10.98
C ALA A 12 36.90 34.59 9.97
N LEU A 13 37.19 33.34 10.31
CA LEU A 13 36.69 32.16 9.58
C LEU A 13 36.29 31.11 10.62
N ALA A 14 35.23 31.37 11.38
CA ALA A 14 34.62 30.38 12.26
C ALA A 14 33.20 30.79 12.67
N SER A 15 32.22 30.70 11.78
CA SER A 15 30.79 30.60 12.14
C SER A 15 29.93 30.35 10.90
N ALA A 16 29.92 29.11 10.39
CA ALA A 16 28.90 28.68 9.42
C ALA A 16 28.75 27.16 9.26
N VAL A 17 29.04 26.36 10.30
CA VAL A 17 28.85 24.89 10.21
C VAL A 17 28.11 24.39 11.45
N LEU A 18 26.83 24.75 11.59
CA LEU A 18 25.96 24.18 12.64
C LEU A 18 24.47 24.33 12.32
N ALA A 19 24.06 24.04 11.07
CA ALA A 19 22.64 24.07 10.69
C ALA A 19 22.22 22.94 9.72
N VAL A 20 22.85 21.76 9.77
CA VAL A 20 22.43 20.59 8.96
C VAL A 20 22.25 19.34 9.84
N ALA A 21 21.47 19.45 10.92
CA ALA A 21 21.16 18.30 11.77
C ALA A 21 19.68 18.17 12.17
N ALA A 22 18.77 19.00 11.62
CA ALA A 22 17.37 19.04 12.06
C ALA A 22 16.37 18.23 11.19
N CYS A 23 16.82 17.49 10.17
CA CYS A 23 15.89 16.81 9.25
C CYS A 23 15.67 15.30 9.53
N ALA A 24 16.20 14.72 10.61
CA ALA A 24 16.28 13.26 10.77
C ALA A 24 15.40 12.64 11.87
N THR A 25 14.40 13.34 12.41
CA THR A 25 13.55 12.79 13.50
C THR A 25 12.17 12.28 13.05
N GLY A 26 11.85 12.36 11.76
CA GLY A 26 10.70 11.66 11.18
C GLY A 26 11.14 10.34 10.58
N GLY A 27 10.73 9.20 11.15
CA GLY A 27 10.93 7.90 10.51
C GLY A 27 10.46 7.96 9.04
N SER A 28 11.30 7.49 8.11
CA SER A 28 10.95 7.49 6.68
C SER A 28 9.56 6.87 6.49
N SER A 29 8.72 7.46 5.63
CA SER A 29 7.39 6.92 5.31
C SER A 29 7.41 5.44 4.93
N ARG A 30 8.53 4.98 4.36
CA ARG A 30 8.77 3.56 4.06
C ARG A 30 8.94 2.70 5.31
N GLN A 31 9.64 3.18 6.34
CA GLN A 31 9.85 2.43 7.58
C GLN A 31 8.54 2.31 8.37
N THR A 32 7.80 3.41 8.51
CA THR A 32 6.51 3.40 9.20
C THR A 32 5.50 2.50 8.49
N THR A 33 5.50 2.49 7.15
CA THR A 33 4.73 1.53 6.34
C THR A 33 5.17 0.08 6.59
N ALA A 34 6.49 -0.17 6.66
CA ALA A 34 7.02 -1.51 6.91
C ALA A 34 6.64 -2.06 8.29
N GLU A 35 6.61 -1.20 9.32
CA GLU A 35 6.15 -1.52 10.67
C GLU A 35 4.65 -1.83 10.68
N ALA A 36 3.83 -0.99 10.02
CA ALA A 36 2.39 -1.23 9.87
C ALA A 36 2.09 -2.56 9.15
N LEU A 37 2.78 -2.84 8.05
CA LEU A 37 2.65 -4.13 7.33
C LEU A 37 3.06 -5.32 8.21
N THR A 38 4.08 -5.17 9.05
CA THR A 38 4.49 -6.23 9.98
C THR A 38 3.39 -6.53 10.99
N ALA A 39 2.77 -5.50 11.55
CA ALA A 39 1.65 -5.65 12.48
C ALA A 39 0.43 -6.31 11.80
N ILE A 40 0.06 -5.85 10.60
CA ILE A 40 -1.07 -6.39 9.84
C ILE A 40 -0.88 -7.88 9.48
N LEU A 41 0.33 -8.28 9.08
CA LEU A 41 0.63 -9.66 8.74
C LEU A 41 0.65 -10.60 9.95
N ALA A 42 0.89 -10.05 11.16
CA ALA A 42 0.83 -10.80 12.41
C ALA A 42 -0.57 -10.84 13.04
N ALA A 43 -1.51 -10.02 12.57
CA ALA A 43 -2.84 -9.88 13.14
C ALA A 43 -3.74 -11.10 12.91
N ASP A 44 -4.72 -11.28 13.80
CA ASP A 44 -5.58 -12.47 13.87
C ASP A 44 -6.67 -12.54 12.79
N HIS A 45 -6.93 -11.44 12.08
CA HIS A 45 -7.94 -11.38 11.02
C HIS A 45 -7.54 -12.15 9.76
N ARG A 46 -6.25 -12.43 9.63
CA ARG A 46 -5.68 -13.16 8.50
C ARG A 46 -5.99 -14.64 8.66
N SER A 47 -6.64 -15.25 7.68
CA SER A 47 -6.92 -16.69 7.70
C SER A 47 -5.62 -17.51 7.77
N VAL A 48 -5.66 -18.67 8.43
CA VAL A 48 -4.49 -19.56 8.58
C VAL A 48 -3.95 -19.96 7.20
N GLU A 49 -4.83 -20.24 6.25
CA GLU A 49 -4.50 -20.61 4.87
C GLU A 49 -3.82 -19.46 4.13
N ASN A 50 -4.27 -18.22 4.35
CA ASN A 50 -3.66 -17.05 3.72
C ASN A 50 -2.28 -16.78 4.29
N ARG A 51 -2.11 -16.82 5.62
CA ARG A 51 -0.81 -16.64 6.30
C ARG A 51 0.22 -17.69 5.90
N ALA A 52 -0.20 -18.95 5.76
CA ALA A 52 0.68 -20.05 5.36
C ALA A 52 1.39 -19.80 4.01
N ARG A 53 0.84 -18.90 3.18
CA ARG A 53 1.37 -18.55 1.85
C ARG A 53 2.31 -17.35 1.86
N ASP A 54 2.36 -16.60 2.95
CA ASP A 54 3.18 -15.38 3.06
C ASP A 54 4.66 -15.68 2.77
N ARG A 55 5.16 -16.84 3.22
CA ARG A 55 6.56 -17.27 3.00
C ARG A 55 6.96 -17.42 1.53
N TYR A 56 5.99 -17.59 0.63
CA TYR A 56 6.22 -17.73 -0.81
C TYR A 56 5.83 -16.46 -1.58
N ARG A 57 4.94 -15.66 -1.00
CA ARG A 57 4.36 -14.48 -1.65
C ARG A 57 5.04 -13.18 -1.23
N HIS A 58 5.74 -13.17 -0.11
CA HIS A 58 6.48 -12.03 0.41
C HIS A 58 5.67 -10.72 0.34
N PRO A 59 4.47 -10.66 0.99
CA PRO A 59 3.54 -9.53 0.83
C PRO A 59 4.17 -8.22 1.26
N LYS A 60 4.90 -8.22 2.38
CA LYS A 60 5.54 -7.02 2.92
C LYS A 60 6.57 -6.49 1.91
N GLU A 61 7.45 -7.35 1.44
CA GLU A 61 8.52 -6.99 0.51
C GLU A 61 7.95 -6.52 -0.82
N THR A 62 6.94 -7.21 -1.34
CA THR A 62 6.26 -6.88 -2.60
C THR A 62 5.58 -5.50 -2.51
N LEU A 63 4.79 -5.26 -1.46
CA LEU A 63 4.09 -4.00 -1.29
C LEU A 63 5.05 -2.83 -1.01
N LEU A 64 6.13 -3.05 -0.25
CA LEU A 64 7.20 -2.06 -0.07
C LEU A 64 7.97 -1.79 -1.35
N PHE A 65 8.17 -2.80 -2.20
CA PHE A 65 8.78 -2.63 -3.52
C PHE A 65 7.89 -1.76 -4.43
N PHE A 66 6.57 -1.95 -4.41
CA PHE A 66 5.63 -1.06 -5.11
C PHE A 66 5.56 0.35 -4.51
N GLY A 67 6.10 0.55 -3.31
CA GLY A 67 6.08 1.84 -2.64
C GLY A 67 4.71 2.22 -2.09
N ILE A 68 3.89 1.23 -1.69
CA ILE A 68 2.60 1.50 -1.06
C ILE A 68 2.78 2.39 0.18
N ARG A 69 1.81 3.25 0.46
CA ARG A 69 1.77 4.06 1.69
C ARG A 69 0.35 4.12 2.26
N PRO A 70 0.19 4.31 3.59
CA PRO A 70 -1.13 4.35 4.25
C PRO A 70 -2.10 5.40 3.71
N GLU A 71 -1.61 6.51 3.17
CA GLU A 71 -2.42 7.60 2.60
C GLU A 71 -2.89 7.35 1.16
N MET A 72 -2.42 6.28 0.52
CA MET A 72 -2.76 6.01 -0.88
C MET A 72 -4.20 5.54 -1.08
N ARG A 73 -4.74 5.90 -2.24
CA ARG A 73 -5.96 5.36 -2.82
C ARG A 73 -5.56 4.19 -3.73
N VAL A 74 -5.81 2.97 -3.28
CA VAL A 74 -5.35 1.74 -3.94
C VAL A 74 -6.53 1.00 -4.55
N LEU A 75 -6.43 0.61 -5.81
CA LEU A 75 -7.39 -0.28 -6.48
C LEU A 75 -6.77 -1.67 -6.69
N GLU A 76 -7.38 -2.70 -6.10
CA GLU A 76 -7.04 -4.10 -6.36
C GLU A 76 -8.02 -4.67 -7.40
N VAL A 77 -7.48 -5.16 -8.51
CA VAL A 77 -8.25 -5.81 -9.58
C VAL A 77 -8.48 -7.27 -9.24
N TRP A 78 -9.75 -7.69 -9.29
CA TRP A 78 -10.23 -9.05 -9.00
C TRP A 78 -9.64 -9.62 -7.71
N PRO A 79 -9.89 -8.95 -6.56
CA PRO A 79 -9.27 -9.29 -5.28
C PRO A 79 -9.69 -10.66 -4.74
N GLU A 80 -10.83 -11.20 -5.17
CA GLU A 80 -11.45 -12.39 -4.61
C GLU A 80 -10.52 -13.62 -4.72
N PRO A 81 -10.22 -14.33 -3.61
CA PRO A 81 -10.96 -14.37 -2.35
C PRO A 81 -10.47 -13.42 -1.24
N GLY A 82 -9.65 -12.42 -1.55
CA GLY A 82 -9.28 -11.33 -0.64
C GLY A 82 -7.93 -11.48 0.06
N TRP A 83 -6.99 -12.22 -0.53
CA TRP A 83 -5.67 -12.44 0.10
C TRP A 83 -4.90 -11.12 0.28
N TYR A 84 -4.87 -10.23 -0.72
CA TYR A 84 -4.22 -8.93 -0.56
C TYR A 84 -5.16 -7.91 0.09
N THR A 85 -6.49 -8.04 -0.08
CA THR A 85 -7.49 -7.25 0.67
C THR A 85 -7.21 -7.25 2.17
N GLU A 86 -6.95 -8.43 2.76
CA GLU A 86 -6.66 -8.56 4.19
C GLU A 86 -5.39 -7.82 4.64
N VAL A 87 -4.49 -7.44 3.72
CA VAL A 87 -3.27 -6.67 4.01
C VAL A 87 -3.45 -5.19 3.68
N ILE A 88 -3.94 -4.91 2.47
CA ILE A 88 -4.01 -3.56 1.91
C ILE A 88 -5.16 -2.77 2.54
N ALA A 89 -6.35 -3.38 2.72
CA ALA A 89 -7.50 -2.65 3.24
C ALA A 89 -7.24 -2.08 4.65
N PRO A 90 -6.68 -2.85 5.63
CA PRO A 90 -6.32 -2.29 6.93
C PRO A 90 -5.19 -1.26 6.85
N LEU A 91 -4.21 -1.43 5.94
CA LEU A 91 -3.08 -0.50 5.80
C LEU A 91 -3.55 0.91 5.44
N VAL A 92 -4.50 1.02 4.51
CA VAL A 92 -4.98 2.31 3.99
C VAL A 92 -6.29 2.78 4.63
N ARG A 93 -6.86 2.03 5.57
CA ARG A 93 -8.19 2.28 6.17
C ARG A 93 -8.32 3.69 6.77
N GLU A 94 -7.29 4.16 7.47
CA GLU A 94 -7.36 5.41 8.23
C GLU A 94 -7.05 6.66 7.40
N LYS A 95 -6.08 6.58 6.49
CA LYS A 95 -5.54 7.76 5.79
C LYS A 95 -5.75 7.75 4.28
N GLY A 96 -6.07 6.59 3.72
CA GLY A 96 -6.20 6.38 2.30
C GLY A 96 -7.57 5.81 1.94
N LYS A 97 -7.61 5.02 0.87
CA LYS A 97 -8.82 4.35 0.42
C LYS A 97 -8.48 3.06 -0.30
N TYR A 98 -9.25 2.01 -0.05
CA TYR A 98 -9.13 0.76 -0.78
C TYR A 98 -10.36 0.54 -1.65
N TYR A 99 -10.13 0.32 -2.94
CA TYR A 99 -11.12 -0.06 -3.94
C TYR A 99 -10.93 -1.53 -4.31
N ALA A 100 -11.93 -2.35 -4.03
CA ALA A 100 -12.01 -3.72 -4.51
C ALA A 100 -12.72 -3.72 -5.86
N ALA A 101 -11.97 -3.79 -6.96
CA ALA A 101 -12.54 -3.88 -8.30
C ALA A 101 -12.86 -5.36 -8.60
N VAL A 102 -14.05 -5.79 -8.20
CA VAL A 102 -14.51 -7.19 -8.28
C VAL A 102 -14.85 -7.62 -9.70
N ILE A 103 -14.94 -8.93 -9.91
CA ILE A 103 -15.41 -9.49 -11.18
C ILE A 103 -16.84 -9.01 -11.45
N ALA A 104 -17.16 -8.73 -12.72
CA ALA A 104 -18.53 -8.41 -13.13
C ALA A 104 -19.48 -9.54 -12.74
N ALA A 105 -20.61 -9.18 -12.13
CA ALA A 105 -21.62 -10.15 -11.74
C ALA A 105 -22.21 -10.83 -12.98
N ASP A 106 -22.35 -12.15 -12.90
CA ASP A 106 -23.01 -12.96 -13.90
C ASP A 106 -24.02 -13.88 -13.18
N PRO A 107 -25.32 -13.56 -13.19
CA PRO A 107 -26.36 -14.35 -12.55
C PRO A 107 -26.49 -15.78 -13.10
N THR A 108 -25.96 -16.04 -14.29
CA THR A 108 -25.99 -17.37 -14.90
C THR A 108 -24.81 -18.24 -14.44
N SER A 109 -23.76 -17.61 -13.89
CA SER A 109 -22.58 -18.28 -13.37
C SER A 109 -22.66 -18.44 -11.86
N LYS A 110 -22.98 -19.66 -11.42
CA LYS A 110 -22.93 -20.04 -10.00
C LYS A 110 -21.54 -19.76 -9.40
N TYR A 111 -20.48 -20.04 -10.15
CA TYR A 111 -19.10 -19.80 -9.72
C TYR A 111 -18.82 -18.33 -9.43
N ILE A 112 -19.24 -17.40 -10.32
CA ILE A 112 -19.04 -15.96 -10.11
C ILE A 112 -19.89 -15.49 -8.92
N THR A 113 -21.15 -15.91 -8.86
CA THR A 113 -22.07 -15.54 -7.78
C THR A 113 -21.52 -15.96 -6.41
N GLU A 114 -21.12 -17.22 -6.24
CA GLU A 114 -20.57 -17.73 -4.97
C GLU A 114 -19.27 -17.02 -4.57
N ARG A 115 -18.41 -16.67 -5.53
CA ARG A 115 -17.16 -15.92 -5.24
C ARG A 115 -17.44 -14.50 -4.76
N LEU A 116 -18.37 -13.80 -5.39
CA LEU A 116 -18.76 -12.45 -4.99
C LEU A 116 -19.43 -12.46 -3.61
N GLU A 117 -20.31 -13.42 -3.35
CA GLU A 117 -20.94 -13.60 -2.03
C GLU A 117 -19.93 -13.94 -0.94
N ALA A 118 -18.99 -14.86 -1.21
CA ALA A 118 -17.94 -15.21 -0.27
C ALA A 118 -17.03 -14.01 0.04
N TYR A 119 -16.72 -13.19 -0.96
CA TYR A 119 -15.94 -11.96 -0.75
C TYR A 119 -16.71 -10.94 0.09
N ARG A 120 -17.99 -10.69 -0.20
CA ARG A 120 -18.85 -9.80 0.61
C ARG A 120 -18.96 -10.27 2.05
N ARG A 121 -19.13 -11.58 2.27
CA ARG A 121 -19.19 -12.18 3.60
C ARG A 121 -17.87 -11.96 4.37
N LYS A 122 -16.72 -12.18 3.73
CA LYS A 122 -15.41 -11.87 4.33
C LYS A 122 -15.30 -10.42 4.78
N LEU A 123 -15.74 -9.46 3.95
CA LEU A 123 -15.71 -8.04 4.33
C LEU A 123 -16.62 -7.78 5.55
N ALA A 124 -17.79 -8.41 5.60
CA ALA A 124 -18.74 -8.25 6.70
C ALA A 124 -18.26 -8.88 8.03
N GLU A 125 -17.51 -9.99 7.98
CA GLU A 125 -17.01 -10.70 9.17
C GLU A 125 -16.02 -9.89 10.01
N ARG A 126 -15.31 -8.94 9.40
CA ARG A 126 -14.34 -8.04 10.06
C ARG A 126 -14.59 -6.59 9.68
N ALA A 127 -15.80 -6.11 9.96
CA ALA A 127 -16.19 -4.73 9.71
C ALA A 127 -15.26 -3.72 10.42
N ASP A 128 -14.65 -4.10 11.55
CA ASP A 128 -13.62 -3.30 12.24
C ASP A 128 -12.41 -2.96 11.33
N LEU A 129 -12.15 -3.77 10.31
CA LEU A 129 -11.06 -3.60 9.35
C LEU A 129 -11.54 -3.22 7.94
N TYR A 130 -12.76 -3.61 7.57
CA TYR A 130 -13.22 -3.58 6.17
C TYR A 130 -14.44 -2.71 5.90
N ASP A 131 -15.02 -2.06 6.91
CA ASP A 131 -16.16 -1.14 6.76
C ASP A 131 -15.94 -0.02 5.74
N ARG A 132 -14.69 0.37 5.49
CA ARG A 132 -14.32 1.44 4.54
C ARG A 132 -13.94 0.95 3.14
N VAL A 133 -13.99 -0.35 2.87
CA VAL A 133 -13.72 -0.92 1.53
C VAL A 133 -14.80 -0.46 0.54
N SER A 134 -14.37 0.14 -0.58
CA SER A 134 -15.27 0.45 -1.69
C SER A 134 -15.25 -0.67 -2.71
N VAL A 135 -16.33 -1.44 -2.77
CA VAL A 135 -16.50 -2.47 -3.79
C VAL A 135 -17.04 -1.83 -5.06
N VAL A 136 -16.28 -1.94 -6.15
CA VAL A 136 -16.64 -1.47 -7.50
C VAL A 136 -16.52 -2.61 -8.49
N THR A 137 -17.18 -2.53 -9.63
CA THR A 137 -17.04 -3.56 -10.68
C THR A 137 -15.84 -3.23 -11.56
N PHE A 138 -14.98 -4.22 -11.82
CA PHE A 138 -13.96 -4.09 -12.85
C PHE A 138 -14.61 -4.22 -14.25
N PRO A 139 -14.47 -3.22 -15.13
CA PRO A 139 -15.16 -3.18 -16.41
C PRO A 139 -14.61 -4.22 -17.39
N THR A 140 -15.50 -4.79 -18.21
CA THR A 140 -15.16 -5.73 -19.29
C THR A 140 -15.24 -5.10 -20.68
N ASP A 141 -15.71 -3.85 -20.76
CA ASP A 141 -15.96 -3.07 -21.97
C ASP A 141 -14.90 -1.98 -22.21
N GLY A 142 -13.83 -1.96 -21.40
CA GLY A 142 -12.79 -0.94 -21.46
C GLY A 142 -13.15 0.38 -20.77
N GLY A 143 -14.26 0.44 -20.04
CA GLY A 143 -14.61 1.59 -19.20
C GLY A 143 -13.71 1.77 -17.97
N ASP A 144 -14.10 2.69 -17.10
CA ASP A 144 -13.38 3.00 -15.86
C ASP A 144 -14.06 2.40 -14.63
N ALA A 145 -13.31 1.66 -13.79
CA ALA A 145 -13.82 1.13 -12.51
C ALA A 145 -13.98 2.23 -11.43
N VAL A 146 -13.18 3.29 -11.55
CA VAL A 146 -13.13 4.46 -10.67
C VAL A 146 -12.83 5.70 -11.53
N PRO A 147 -13.19 6.92 -11.10
CA PRO A 147 -12.92 8.10 -11.92
C PRO A 147 -11.45 8.22 -12.35
N PRO A 148 -11.15 8.66 -13.58
CA PRO A 148 -9.76 8.87 -14.03
C PRO A 148 -8.96 9.76 -13.09
N GLY A 149 -7.69 9.41 -12.85
CA GLY A 149 -6.79 10.15 -11.96
C GLY A 149 -7.15 10.07 -10.47
N SER A 150 -8.07 9.19 -10.07
CA SER A 150 -8.57 9.12 -8.68
C SER A 150 -7.89 8.06 -7.80
N VAL A 151 -6.88 7.36 -8.28
CA VAL A 151 -6.11 6.36 -7.50
C VAL A 151 -4.62 6.57 -7.67
N ASP A 152 -3.87 6.32 -6.60
CA ASP A 152 -2.41 6.45 -6.57
C ASP A 152 -1.71 5.16 -7.00
N MET A 153 -2.40 4.03 -6.89
CA MET A 153 -1.86 2.71 -7.20
C MET A 153 -2.95 1.75 -7.67
N VAL A 154 -2.67 1.03 -8.76
CA VAL A 154 -3.47 -0.10 -9.23
C VAL A 154 -2.62 -1.36 -9.09
N VAL A 155 -3.16 -2.38 -8.43
CA VAL A 155 -2.52 -3.67 -8.26
C VAL A 155 -3.38 -4.79 -8.80
N THR A 156 -2.72 -5.79 -9.36
CA THR A 156 -3.33 -7.05 -9.78
C THR A 156 -2.40 -8.19 -9.41
N PHE A 157 -2.98 -9.30 -8.96
CA PHE A 157 -2.22 -10.44 -8.46
C PHE A 157 -2.76 -11.74 -9.04
N ARG A 158 -1.99 -12.35 -9.94
CA ARG A 158 -2.25 -13.68 -10.49
C ARG A 158 -3.66 -13.82 -11.09
N ASN A 159 -4.13 -12.82 -11.83
CA ASN A 159 -5.41 -12.90 -12.56
C ASN A 159 -5.32 -12.49 -14.04
N ILE A 160 -4.29 -11.75 -14.46
CA ILE A 160 -4.13 -11.33 -15.88
C ILE A 160 -4.16 -12.51 -16.84
N HIS A 161 -3.61 -13.67 -16.45
CA HIS A 161 -3.63 -14.88 -17.29
C HIS A 161 -5.03 -15.40 -17.61
N ASN A 162 -6.06 -14.99 -16.87
CA ASN A 162 -7.44 -15.34 -17.17
C ASN A 162 -7.97 -14.64 -18.42
N TRP A 163 -7.27 -13.61 -18.93
CA TRP A 163 -7.70 -12.78 -20.06
C TRP A 163 -6.87 -12.98 -21.33
N MET A 164 -5.80 -13.79 -21.27
CA MET A 164 -4.84 -13.93 -22.37
C MET A 164 -5.17 -15.09 -23.32
N SER A 165 -6.46 -15.37 -23.53
CA SER A 165 -6.93 -16.37 -24.50
C SER A 165 -7.00 -15.83 -25.91
#